data_AF-A0AAD7CTY2-F1
#
_entry.id   AF-A0AAD7CTY2-F1
#
_cell.length_a   1.000
_cell.length_b   1.000
_cell.length_c   1.000
_cell.angle_alpha   90.00
_cell.angle_beta   90.00
_cell.angle_gamma   90.00
#
_symmetry.space_group_name_H-M   'P 1'
#
loop_
_entity.id
_entity.type
_entity.pdbx_description
1 polymer ?
#
loop_
_entity_poly.entity_id
_entity_poly.type
_entity_poly.pdbx_seq_one_letter_code
_entity_poly.pdbx_strand_id
1 'polypeptide(L)'
;MIVLVPLAIALLHTAAAFPSVPGFSLRSEHGRLEKRDCPTGQAHIPVASSPCSPCNPGTRCPDTINWYNCYFGTYQPLSGQTSCIPAPPGASATGATAQYTLCAPGTAQPNSGQYSCLACAVGQYQSMTGQTSCSTTPAGSYNNVTGGTAPIPCPVNQYQPTAGQMSCLNCPAGQSQSATGQTSCVPTVCPAGQYLPTGQSSCLDCPAGQYQSQTGQTSCTLCPAGTAGSGTSQTSSSACVNCPTGQFQNQTGQTTCSTTPAGFYSNVTGGNGPIPCPVNQYQPTAGQASCLNCPPGQAQNLTGQTSCVLTGCPAGQYMPTGQTSCLDCPAGQYQNLIGKSSCSTTPAGFYSAAGASAPVSCPSGFYQSLSGRTSCPNVTPAGSYNSANVNGSSSPIPCVAGTYQPSAGQGACLPAPLGFYTKNVAGSTTVIACSSGQYQNQTGQTSCQTTPVGFFNNGTSAGSPAPIPCPAGSYQSYTGKNFCYGAPKGRFQSMSGQAGVCGTCCGWAASLTNNNINPVNCTGSTPNAWPGSGDGCISSSTSCSHTTTCVQDSVTGACPASTYYG
;
A
#
# COMPACT_ATOMS: atom_id res chain seq x y z
N MET A 1 16.34 16.94 -46.88
CA MET A 1 17.67 16.45 -47.30
C MET A 1 17.63 16.23 -48.80
N ILE A 2 18.08 17.23 -49.53
CA ILE A 2 18.11 17.29 -51.00
C ILE A 2 19.58 17.10 -51.38
N VAL A 3 19.89 16.06 -52.14
CA VAL A 3 21.20 15.91 -52.79
C VAL A 3 21.06 16.42 -54.21
N LEU A 4 21.62 17.60 -54.43
CA LEU A 4 21.85 18.25 -55.71
C LEU A 4 23.09 17.64 -56.39
N VAL A 5 23.00 17.28 -57.67
CA VAL A 5 24.14 17.25 -58.58
C VAL A 5 23.71 17.94 -59.89
N PRO A 6 24.45 18.95 -60.37
CA PRO A 6 24.02 19.81 -61.47
C PRO A 6 24.57 19.37 -62.84
N LEU A 7 23.87 19.89 -63.85
CA LEU A 7 24.18 19.94 -65.27
C LEU A 7 25.38 20.86 -65.53
N ALA A 8 26.41 20.42 -66.27
CA ALA A 8 27.38 21.31 -66.93
C ALA A 8 28.08 20.65 -68.15
N ILE A 9 27.71 21.18 -69.32
CA ILE A 9 28.42 21.44 -70.58
C ILE A 9 29.93 21.08 -70.65
N ALA A 10 30.33 20.39 -71.73
CA ALA A 10 31.64 20.55 -72.35
C ALA A 10 31.57 20.34 -73.88
N LEU A 11 31.76 21.44 -74.61
CA LEU A 11 32.15 21.51 -76.02
C LEU A 11 33.57 20.97 -76.20
N LEU A 12 33.85 20.29 -77.31
CA LEU A 12 35.17 20.33 -77.97
C LEU A 12 35.04 19.95 -79.45
N HIS A 13 35.10 20.98 -80.30
CA HIS A 13 35.60 20.89 -81.67
C HIS A 13 37.12 20.73 -81.60
N THR A 14 37.70 19.81 -82.38
CA THR A 14 39.01 20.03 -83.00
C THR A 14 39.11 19.22 -84.28
N ALA A 15 39.20 19.95 -85.40
CA ALA A 15 39.77 19.46 -86.63
C ALA A 15 41.30 19.38 -86.48
N ALA A 16 41.94 18.36 -87.04
CA ALA A 16 43.37 18.35 -87.27
C ALA A 16 43.67 17.59 -88.57
N ALA A 17 44.47 18.23 -89.41
CA ALA A 17 44.84 17.93 -90.77
C ALA A 17 46.19 17.16 -90.87
N PHE A 18 46.30 16.29 -91.89
CA PHE A 18 47.46 15.96 -92.78
C PHE A 18 48.88 15.71 -92.18
N PRO A 19 49.70 14.78 -92.74
CA PRO A 19 50.32 15.03 -94.05
C PRO A 19 50.63 13.81 -94.97
N SER A 20 50.69 14.10 -96.27
CA SER A 20 51.49 13.41 -97.32
C SER A 20 53.01 13.63 -97.03
N VAL A 21 53.99 12.79 -97.38
CA VAL A 21 54.62 12.41 -98.69
C VAL A 21 55.78 11.38 -98.38
N PRO A 22 56.68 10.93 -99.29
CA PRO A 22 56.65 9.83 -100.29
C PRO A 22 57.64 8.64 -100.07
N GLY A 23 57.44 7.56 -100.85
CA GLY A 23 58.52 6.82 -101.54
C GLY A 23 59.17 5.59 -100.87
N PHE A 24 59.00 4.39 -101.42
CA PHE A 24 60.03 3.70 -102.23
C PHE A 24 59.53 2.35 -102.76
N SER A 25 60.02 2.03 -103.96
CA SER A 25 59.72 0.87 -104.81
C SER A 25 60.44 -0.40 -104.35
N LEU A 26 59.76 -1.55 -104.38
CA LEU A 26 60.38 -2.85 -104.72
C LEU A 26 59.38 -3.72 -105.49
N ARG A 27 59.74 -4.02 -106.74
CA ARG A 27 59.17 -5.10 -107.56
C ARG A 27 59.40 -6.45 -106.86
N SER A 28 58.38 -7.29 -106.87
CA SER A 28 58.56 -8.73 -107.05
C SER A 28 57.33 -9.28 -107.75
N GLU A 29 57.53 -9.73 -108.98
CA GLU A 29 56.55 -10.52 -109.72
C GLU A 29 56.36 -11.87 -109.03
N HIS A 30 55.11 -12.25 -108.76
CA HIS A 30 54.62 -13.62 -108.84
C HIS A 30 53.09 -13.58 -108.85
N GLY A 31 52.51 -14.29 -109.82
CA GLY A 31 51.11 -14.21 -110.22
C GLY A 31 50.10 -14.32 -109.07
N ARG A 32 49.26 -13.31 -108.96
CA ARG A 32 47.96 -13.40 -108.31
C ARG A 32 46.93 -13.32 -109.44
N LEU A 33 46.26 -14.43 -109.70
CA LEU A 33 45.14 -14.57 -110.64
C LEU A 33 44.23 -13.34 -110.54
N GLU A 34 44.18 -12.51 -111.59
CA GLU A 34 43.09 -11.56 -111.75
C GLU A 34 41.80 -12.39 -111.83
N LYS A 35 40.95 -12.30 -110.79
CA LYS A 35 39.59 -12.83 -110.88
C LYS A 35 38.96 -12.15 -112.11
N ARG A 36 38.54 -12.94 -113.11
CA ARG A 36 37.79 -12.41 -114.26
C ARG A 36 36.52 -11.74 -113.74
N ASP A 37 36.24 -10.52 -114.17
CA ASP A 37 35.03 -9.80 -113.78
C ASP A 37 33.78 -10.62 -114.10
N CYS A 38 32.97 -10.92 -113.08
CA CYS A 38 31.69 -11.57 -113.26
C CYS A 38 30.63 -10.63 -113.84
N PRO A 39 29.62 -11.14 -114.58
CA PRO A 39 28.49 -10.34 -115.03
C PRO A 39 27.76 -9.68 -113.85
N THR A 40 27.13 -8.52 -114.09
CA THR A 40 26.35 -7.78 -113.09
C THR A 40 25.40 -8.70 -112.32
N GLY A 41 25.49 -8.68 -110.99
CA GLY A 41 24.69 -9.54 -110.11
C GLY A 41 25.34 -10.88 -109.74
N GLN A 42 26.53 -11.20 -110.27
CA GLN A 42 27.28 -12.41 -109.92
C GLN A 42 28.59 -12.08 -109.22
N ALA A 43 29.03 -12.98 -108.35
CA ALA A 43 30.34 -12.91 -107.70
C ALA A 43 30.98 -14.29 -107.62
N HIS A 44 32.28 -14.32 -107.33
CA HIS A 44 32.97 -15.57 -107.02
C HIS A 44 32.67 -15.99 -105.57
N ILE A 45 32.28 -17.24 -105.36
CA ILE A 45 32.16 -17.83 -104.02
C ILE A 45 33.56 -17.92 -103.35
N PRO A 46 33.67 -17.91 -102.01
CA PRO A 46 34.94 -17.89 -101.29
C PRO A 46 35.64 -19.27 -101.27
N VAL A 47 35.76 -19.90 -102.44
CA VAL A 47 36.65 -21.03 -102.72
C VAL A 47 37.49 -20.67 -103.94
N ALA A 48 38.81 -20.84 -103.82
CA ALA A 48 39.74 -20.48 -104.89
C ALA A 48 39.36 -21.26 -106.16
N SER A 49 39.13 -20.53 -107.27
CA SER A 49 38.74 -20.99 -108.62
C SER A 49 37.26 -21.36 -108.89
N SER A 50 36.28 -20.67 -108.30
CA SER A 50 34.86 -20.89 -108.61
C SER A 50 34.34 -20.14 -109.85
N PRO A 51 33.43 -20.73 -110.67
CA PRO A 51 32.68 -19.99 -111.70
C PRO A 51 31.80 -18.90 -111.09
N CYS A 52 31.53 -17.83 -111.84
CA CYS A 52 30.63 -16.76 -111.43
C CYS A 52 29.24 -17.33 -111.12
N SER A 53 28.76 -17.07 -109.91
CA SER A 53 27.45 -17.55 -109.46
C SER A 53 26.58 -16.36 -109.08
N PRO A 54 25.26 -16.40 -109.38
CA PRO A 54 24.32 -15.41 -108.88
C PRO A 54 24.36 -15.35 -107.37
N CYS A 55 24.32 -14.13 -106.83
CA CYS A 55 24.39 -13.95 -105.39
C CYS A 55 23.09 -14.44 -104.74
N ASN A 56 23.19 -15.23 -103.68
CA ASN A 56 22.04 -15.90 -103.07
C ASN A 56 21.10 -14.88 -102.41
N PRO A 57 19.79 -15.20 -102.27
CA PRO A 57 18.88 -14.38 -101.48
C PRO A 57 19.45 -14.03 -100.09
N GLY A 58 19.27 -12.77 -99.68
CA GLY A 58 19.89 -12.18 -98.48
C GLY A 58 21.24 -11.49 -98.70
N THR A 59 21.76 -11.53 -99.93
CA THR A 59 23.06 -10.94 -100.28
C THR A 59 22.95 -10.03 -101.50
N ARG A 60 23.95 -9.17 -101.71
CA ARG A 60 24.06 -8.32 -102.90
C ARG A 60 25.48 -8.32 -103.47
N CYS A 61 25.57 -8.11 -104.77
CA CYS A 61 26.83 -8.07 -105.52
C CYS A 61 26.94 -6.78 -106.31
N PRO A 62 27.31 -5.68 -105.64
CA PRO A 62 27.48 -4.38 -106.28
C PRO A 62 28.70 -4.35 -107.21
N ASP A 63 29.69 -5.21 -106.95
CA ASP A 63 30.93 -5.33 -107.72
C ASP A 63 31.04 -6.74 -108.32
N THR A 64 31.85 -6.88 -109.37
CA THR A 64 32.06 -8.11 -110.17
C THR A 64 32.89 -9.20 -109.48
N ILE A 65 33.31 -8.99 -108.22
CA ILE A 65 34.33 -9.80 -107.54
C ILE A 65 33.82 -10.41 -106.21
N ASN A 66 33.01 -9.69 -105.44
CA ASN A 66 32.63 -10.03 -104.06
C ASN A 66 31.12 -9.87 -103.84
N TRP A 67 30.58 -10.70 -102.94
CA TRP A 67 29.22 -10.58 -102.43
C TRP A 67 29.23 -10.05 -101.00
N TYR A 68 28.22 -9.26 -100.65
CA TYR A 68 28.04 -8.69 -99.32
C TYR A 68 26.67 -9.07 -98.78
N ASN A 69 26.60 -9.39 -97.50
CA ASN A 69 25.33 -9.54 -96.81
C ASN A 69 24.53 -8.23 -96.89
N CYS A 70 23.21 -8.34 -97.02
CA CYS A 70 22.34 -7.20 -96.80
C CYS A 70 22.56 -6.65 -95.38
N TYR A 71 22.65 -5.33 -95.26
CA TYR A 71 22.83 -4.68 -93.96
C TYR A 71 21.54 -4.80 -93.14
N PHE A 72 21.67 -4.65 -91.82
CA PHE A 72 20.54 -4.54 -90.90
C PHE A 72 19.49 -3.56 -91.42
N GLY A 73 18.23 -3.99 -91.43
CA GLY A 73 17.10 -3.24 -91.98
C GLY A 73 16.83 -3.43 -93.47
N THR A 74 17.67 -4.22 -94.18
CA THR A 74 17.47 -4.53 -95.60
C THR A 74 17.42 -6.03 -95.85
N TYR A 75 16.71 -6.45 -96.90
CA TYR A 75 16.54 -7.85 -97.31
C TYR A 75 16.67 -7.96 -98.83
N GLN A 76 16.86 -9.16 -99.34
CA GLN A 76 16.90 -9.38 -100.79
C GLN A 76 16.32 -10.76 -101.16
N PRO A 77 15.07 -10.84 -101.65
CA PRO A 77 14.40 -12.11 -101.94
C PRO A 77 14.89 -12.80 -103.22
N LEU A 78 15.45 -12.03 -104.15
CA LEU A 78 15.85 -12.53 -105.46
C LEU A 78 17.36 -12.79 -105.51
N SER A 79 17.76 -13.82 -106.23
CA SER A 79 19.17 -14.05 -106.53
C SER A 79 19.67 -13.06 -107.59
N GLY A 80 20.98 -12.82 -107.60
CA GLY A 80 21.63 -12.06 -108.66
C GLY A 80 21.50 -10.53 -108.57
N GLN A 81 21.18 -9.99 -107.39
CA GLN A 81 20.86 -8.57 -107.23
C GLN A 81 22.08 -7.73 -106.80
N THR A 82 22.15 -6.48 -107.26
CA THR A 82 23.27 -5.56 -106.95
C THR A 82 23.01 -4.69 -105.71
N SER A 83 21.76 -4.60 -105.26
CA SER A 83 21.33 -3.82 -104.10
C SER A 83 20.40 -4.62 -103.19
N CYS A 84 20.24 -4.16 -101.94
CA CYS A 84 19.25 -4.72 -101.01
C CYS A 84 18.05 -3.78 -100.89
N ILE A 85 16.88 -4.36 -100.62
CA ILE A 85 15.62 -3.64 -100.50
C ILE A 85 15.43 -3.29 -99.01
N PRO A 86 15.14 -2.02 -98.66
CA PRO A 86 14.76 -1.66 -97.29
C PRO A 86 13.49 -2.40 -96.87
N ALA A 87 13.45 -2.92 -95.64
CA ALA A 87 12.21 -3.45 -95.08
C ALA A 87 11.14 -2.34 -95.10
N PRO A 88 9.90 -2.62 -95.56
CA PRO A 88 8.84 -1.62 -95.57
C PRO A 88 8.44 -1.23 -94.14
N PRO A 89 7.81 -0.05 -93.93
CA PRO A 89 7.18 0.28 -92.65
C PRO A 89 6.27 -0.84 -92.17
N GLY A 90 6.26 -1.10 -90.86
CA GLY A 90 5.56 -2.23 -90.26
C GLY A 90 6.29 -3.56 -90.36
N ALA A 91 7.51 -3.59 -90.91
CA ALA A 91 8.36 -4.76 -90.97
C ALA A 91 9.79 -4.46 -90.50
N SER A 92 10.53 -5.51 -90.18
CA SER A 92 11.95 -5.45 -89.87
C SER A 92 12.74 -6.53 -90.59
N ALA A 93 14.04 -6.31 -90.79
CA ALA A 93 14.94 -7.29 -91.38
C ALA A 93 16.26 -7.34 -90.61
N THR A 94 16.65 -8.52 -90.13
CA THR A 94 17.86 -8.72 -89.31
C THR A 94 19.17 -8.67 -90.11
N GLY A 95 19.13 -8.33 -91.40
CA GLY A 95 20.29 -8.37 -92.30
C GLY A 95 20.67 -9.79 -92.70
N ALA A 96 21.32 -9.94 -93.85
CA ALA A 96 21.62 -11.25 -94.46
C ALA A 96 20.39 -12.16 -94.70
N THR A 97 19.16 -11.60 -94.80
CA THR A 97 17.92 -12.37 -94.97
C THR A 97 17.28 -12.21 -96.34
N ALA A 98 16.68 -13.28 -96.85
CA ALA A 98 15.89 -13.28 -98.07
C ALA A 98 14.50 -12.66 -97.90
N GLN A 99 14.03 -12.50 -96.65
CA GLN A 99 12.68 -12.03 -96.32
C GLN A 99 12.73 -10.99 -95.20
N TYR A 100 11.67 -10.20 -95.11
CA TYR A 100 11.38 -9.34 -93.96
C TYR A 100 10.38 -10.03 -93.03
N THR A 101 10.36 -9.60 -91.76
CA THR A 101 9.39 -10.06 -90.76
C THR A 101 8.46 -8.91 -90.41
N LEU A 102 7.15 -9.11 -90.56
CA LEU A 102 6.15 -8.14 -90.09
C LEU A 102 6.26 -7.96 -88.58
N CYS A 103 6.10 -6.74 -88.10
CA CYS A 103 6.06 -6.47 -86.66
C CYS A 103 4.93 -7.28 -86.02
N ALA A 104 5.26 -8.02 -84.96
CA ALA A 104 4.29 -8.81 -84.21
C ALA A 104 3.37 -7.90 -83.39
N PRO A 105 2.20 -8.39 -82.92
CA PRO A 105 1.38 -7.65 -81.97
C PRO A 105 2.21 -7.17 -80.78
N GLY A 106 1.92 -5.97 -80.29
CA GLY A 106 2.71 -5.28 -79.28
C GLY A 106 3.94 -4.54 -79.83
N THR A 107 4.23 -4.62 -81.12
CA THR A 107 5.33 -3.88 -81.75
C THR A 107 4.90 -3.16 -83.02
N ALA A 108 5.60 -2.08 -83.37
CA ALA A 108 5.34 -1.30 -84.58
C ALA A 108 6.63 -0.70 -85.15
N GLN A 109 6.63 -0.37 -86.45
CA GLN A 109 7.72 0.38 -87.09
C GLN A 109 7.22 1.43 -88.07
N PRO A 110 7.36 2.73 -87.77
CA PRO A 110 6.92 3.80 -88.67
C PRO A 110 7.87 4.01 -89.85
N ASN A 111 9.15 3.69 -89.68
CA ASN A 111 10.20 3.97 -90.65
C ASN A 111 10.51 2.73 -91.49
N SER A 112 10.86 2.93 -92.76
CA SER A 112 11.44 1.88 -93.59
C SER A 112 12.89 1.61 -93.18
N GLY A 113 13.42 0.44 -93.58
CA GLY A 113 14.83 0.11 -93.38
C GLY A 113 15.22 -0.21 -91.94
N GLN A 114 14.27 -0.65 -91.09
CA GLN A 114 14.53 -0.92 -89.67
C GLN A 114 14.89 -2.38 -89.41
N TYR A 115 15.80 -2.62 -88.47
CA TYR A 115 16.34 -3.96 -88.22
C TYR A 115 15.61 -4.75 -87.12
N SER A 116 14.79 -4.06 -86.33
CA SER A 116 13.93 -4.65 -85.30
C SER A 116 12.59 -3.92 -85.31
N CYS A 117 11.60 -4.36 -84.51
CA CYS A 117 10.36 -3.61 -84.26
C CYS A 117 10.36 -2.90 -82.90
N LEU A 118 9.79 -1.70 -82.82
CA LEU A 118 9.68 -0.96 -81.56
C LEU A 118 8.51 -1.50 -80.75
N ALA A 119 8.76 -1.88 -79.49
CA ALA A 119 7.68 -2.26 -78.59
C ALA A 119 6.79 -1.05 -78.28
N CYS A 120 5.48 -1.27 -78.24
CA CYS A 120 4.55 -0.24 -77.80
C CYS A 120 4.87 0.15 -76.35
N ALA A 121 4.92 1.47 -76.10
CA ALA A 121 5.14 1.98 -74.76
C ALA A 121 3.95 1.62 -73.85
N VAL A 122 4.17 1.68 -72.53
CA VAL A 122 3.10 1.60 -71.53
C VAL A 122 1.98 2.61 -71.85
N GLY A 123 0.72 2.23 -71.62
CA GLY A 123 -0.45 2.98 -72.08
C GLY A 123 -0.74 2.88 -73.58
N GLN A 124 0.06 2.12 -74.36
CA GLN A 124 -0.19 1.84 -75.77
C GLN A 124 -0.25 0.34 -76.04
N TYR A 125 -0.82 -0.04 -77.18
CA TYR A 125 -0.93 -1.42 -77.62
C TYR A 125 -0.89 -1.56 -79.15
N GLN A 126 -0.61 -2.78 -79.62
CA GLN A 126 -0.97 -3.21 -80.97
C GLN A 126 -1.51 -4.63 -81.00
N SER A 127 -2.70 -4.81 -81.56
CA SER A 127 -3.34 -6.12 -81.69
C SER A 127 -3.06 -6.81 -83.03
N MET A 128 -2.69 -6.03 -84.05
CA MET A 128 -2.47 -6.54 -85.41
C MET A 128 -0.99 -6.65 -85.73
N THR A 129 -0.65 -7.56 -86.63
CA THR A 129 0.69 -7.66 -87.23
C THR A 129 0.91 -6.57 -88.28
N GLY A 130 2.17 -6.25 -88.56
CA GLY A 130 2.56 -5.38 -89.67
C GLY A 130 2.28 -3.89 -89.46
N GLN A 131 2.06 -3.46 -88.22
CA GLN A 131 1.60 -2.10 -87.94
C GLN A 131 2.76 -1.09 -87.90
N THR A 132 2.48 0.11 -88.37
CA THR A 132 3.46 1.21 -88.41
C THR A 132 3.44 2.08 -87.17
N SER A 133 2.41 1.96 -86.31
CA SER A 133 2.26 2.76 -85.10
C SER A 133 1.56 1.98 -83.98
N CYS A 134 1.75 2.43 -82.75
CA CYS A 134 1.04 1.91 -81.57
C CYS A 134 -0.19 2.76 -81.26
N SER A 135 -1.30 2.11 -80.92
CA SER A 135 -2.54 2.79 -80.52
C SER A 135 -2.54 3.04 -79.02
N THR A 136 -3.00 4.21 -78.58
CA THR A 136 -3.22 4.48 -77.15
C THR A 136 -4.37 3.64 -76.62
N THR A 137 -4.27 3.13 -75.39
CA THR A 137 -5.42 2.45 -74.77
C THR A 137 -6.61 3.40 -74.69
N PRO A 138 -7.83 2.96 -75.05
CA PRO A 138 -9.02 3.78 -74.90
C PRO A 138 -9.33 4.03 -73.43
N ALA A 139 -10.11 5.08 -73.15
CA ALA A 139 -10.66 5.31 -71.81
C ALA A 139 -11.43 4.06 -71.32
N GLY A 140 -11.38 3.80 -70.03
CA GLY A 140 -11.88 2.58 -69.41
C GLY A 140 -10.91 1.40 -69.47
N SER A 141 -9.74 1.57 -70.10
CA SER A 141 -8.70 0.53 -70.17
C SER A 141 -7.30 1.10 -69.92
N TYR A 142 -6.38 0.23 -69.50
CA TYR A 142 -4.99 0.58 -69.25
C TYR A 142 -4.04 -0.43 -69.90
N ASN A 143 -2.76 -0.10 -69.93
CA ASN A 143 -1.72 -1.08 -70.21
C ASN A 143 -0.48 -0.75 -69.38
N ASN A 144 -0.08 -1.67 -68.50
CA ASN A 144 1.05 -1.51 -67.59
C ASN A 144 2.33 -2.21 -68.06
N VAL A 145 2.34 -2.79 -69.27
CA VAL A 145 3.49 -3.51 -69.82
C VAL A 145 3.95 -2.88 -71.14
N THR A 146 5.26 -2.84 -71.34
CA THR A 146 5.82 -2.57 -72.66
C THR A 146 5.53 -3.73 -73.60
N GLY A 147 5.16 -3.45 -74.85
CA GLY A 147 4.79 -4.48 -75.82
C GLY A 147 3.35 -4.97 -75.70
N GLY A 148 2.45 -4.14 -75.16
CA GLY A 148 1.05 -4.49 -74.98
C GLY A 148 0.35 -4.94 -76.26
N THR A 149 -0.29 -6.11 -76.25
CA THR A 149 -1.00 -6.64 -77.43
C THR A 149 -2.48 -6.25 -77.46
N ALA A 150 -3.04 -5.83 -76.34
CA ALA A 150 -4.42 -5.39 -76.20
C ALA A 150 -4.56 -4.39 -75.04
N PRO A 151 -5.61 -3.54 -75.03
CA PRO A 151 -5.96 -2.76 -73.85
C PRO A 151 -6.55 -3.67 -72.76
N ILE A 152 -6.13 -3.46 -71.51
CA ILE A 152 -6.64 -4.20 -70.35
C ILE A 152 -7.82 -3.41 -69.76
N PRO A 153 -9.06 -3.93 -69.78
CA PRO A 153 -10.20 -3.23 -69.20
C PRO A 153 -10.00 -2.99 -67.71
N CYS A 154 -10.44 -1.83 -67.21
CA CYS A 154 -10.45 -1.60 -65.77
C CYS A 154 -11.33 -2.65 -65.07
N PRO A 155 -10.83 -3.29 -64.01
CA PRO A 155 -11.63 -4.22 -63.23
C PRO A 155 -12.78 -3.49 -62.53
N VAL A 156 -13.74 -4.25 -61.98
CA VAL A 156 -14.84 -3.69 -61.17
C VAL A 156 -14.29 -2.80 -60.06
N ASN A 157 -15.03 -1.74 -59.73
CA ASN A 157 -14.65 -0.67 -58.79
C ASN A 157 -13.44 0.16 -59.19
N GLN A 158 -12.98 0.01 -60.42
CA GLN A 158 -11.97 0.87 -60.99
C GLN A 158 -12.48 1.49 -62.29
N TYR A 159 -12.00 2.68 -62.56
CA TYR A 159 -12.36 3.44 -63.74
C TYR A 159 -11.15 4.17 -64.29
N GLN A 160 -11.22 4.54 -65.56
CA GLN A 160 -10.17 5.34 -66.17
C GLN A 160 -10.79 6.34 -67.15
N PRO A 161 -10.92 7.63 -66.77
CA PRO A 161 -11.57 8.62 -67.63
C PRO A 161 -10.70 9.03 -68.83
N THR A 162 -9.39 8.80 -68.80
CA THR A 162 -8.45 9.29 -69.82
C THR A 162 -7.80 8.14 -70.59
N ALA A 163 -7.60 8.31 -71.89
CA ALA A 163 -6.87 7.35 -72.72
C ALA A 163 -5.36 7.32 -72.40
N GLY A 164 -4.68 6.24 -72.79
CA GLY A 164 -3.21 6.14 -72.73
C GLY A 164 -2.64 5.87 -71.34
N GLN A 165 -3.44 5.30 -70.43
CA GLN A 165 -3.10 5.20 -69.02
C GLN A 165 -2.48 3.86 -68.66
N MET A 166 -1.65 3.86 -67.62
CA MET A 166 -0.91 2.67 -67.18
C MET A 166 -1.58 1.92 -66.04
N SER A 167 -2.65 2.47 -65.47
CA SER A 167 -3.44 1.88 -64.41
C SER A 167 -4.84 2.47 -64.38
N CYS A 168 -5.75 1.86 -63.63
CA CYS A 168 -7.06 2.42 -63.35
C CYS A 168 -7.10 3.10 -61.97
N LEU A 169 -8.04 4.02 -61.80
CA LEU A 169 -8.32 4.71 -60.55
C LEU A 169 -9.39 3.92 -59.78
N ASN A 170 -9.27 3.82 -58.46
CA ASN A 170 -10.34 3.27 -57.64
C ASN A 170 -11.55 4.20 -57.64
N CYS A 171 -12.76 3.64 -57.62
CA CYS A 171 -13.96 4.42 -57.42
C CYS A 171 -13.87 5.20 -56.10
N PRO A 172 -14.15 6.53 -56.12
CA PRO A 172 -14.20 7.34 -54.92
C PRO A 172 -15.21 6.80 -53.91
N ALA A 173 -15.06 7.16 -52.64
CA ALA A 173 -16.00 6.75 -51.61
C ALA A 173 -17.43 7.23 -51.94
N GLY A 174 -18.43 6.39 -51.68
CA GLY A 174 -19.84 6.65 -52.06
C GLY A 174 -20.16 6.36 -53.53
N GLN A 175 -19.20 5.87 -54.32
CA GLN A 175 -19.42 5.44 -55.70
C GLN A 175 -18.92 4.02 -55.91
N SER A 176 -19.60 3.25 -56.77
CA SER A 176 -19.18 1.91 -57.16
C SER A 176 -19.31 1.71 -58.66
N GLN A 177 -18.75 0.62 -59.15
CA GLN A 177 -18.87 0.26 -60.56
C GLN A 177 -18.85 -1.26 -60.70
N SER A 178 -19.99 -1.83 -61.12
CA SER A 178 -20.19 -3.28 -61.22
C SER A 178 -19.73 -3.87 -62.56
N ALA A 179 -19.47 -3.04 -63.56
CA ALA A 179 -18.98 -3.46 -64.87
C ALA A 179 -17.47 -3.19 -65.05
N THR A 180 -16.80 -4.03 -65.83
CA THR A 180 -15.42 -3.78 -66.25
C THR A 180 -15.36 -2.76 -67.39
N GLY A 181 -14.21 -2.12 -67.58
CA GLY A 181 -13.97 -1.27 -68.76
C GLY A 181 -14.55 0.14 -68.67
N GLN A 182 -14.79 0.65 -67.47
CA GLN A 182 -15.64 1.83 -67.26
C GLN A 182 -14.83 3.13 -67.16
N THR A 183 -15.41 4.23 -67.65
CA THR A 183 -14.78 5.55 -67.67
C THR A 183 -15.19 6.43 -66.50
N SER A 184 -16.15 6.00 -65.70
CA SER A 184 -16.64 6.67 -64.49
C SER A 184 -17.29 5.68 -63.52
N CYS A 185 -17.38 6.06 -62.26
CA CYS A 185 -18.14 5.34 -61.23
C CYS A 185 -19.52 6.00 -61.03
N VAL A 186 -20.47 5.23 -60.51
CA VAL A 186 -21.84 5.71 -60.26
C VAL A 186 -22.10 5.88 -58.76
N PRO A 187 -22.84 6.93 -58.33
CA PRO A 187 -23.25 7.09 -56.95
C PRO A 187 -23.99 5.87 -56.43
N THR A 188 -23.58 5.37 -55.27
CA THR A 188 -24.18 4.20 -54.63
C THR A 188 -24.63 4.60 -53.23
N VAL A 189 -25.94 4.52 -52.98
CA VAL A 189 -26.52 4.90 -51.70
C VAL A 189 -26.53 3.68 -50.78
N CYS A 190 -25.70 3.70 -49.74
CA CYS A 190 -25.75 2.68 -48.71
C CYS A 190 -26.91 2.90 -47.73
N PRO A 191 -27.63 1.85 -47.32
CA PRO A 191 -28.60 1.95 -46.24
C PRO A 191 -27.90 2.31 -44.91
N ALA A 192 -28.69 2.76 -43.93
CA ALA A 192 -28.19 2.95 -42.57
C ALA A 192 -27.57 1.65 -42.04
N GLY A 193 -26.52 1.77 -41.23
CA GLY A 193 -25.71 0.65 -40.76
C GLY A 193 -24.62 0.20 -41.74
N GLN A 194 -24.54 0.79 -42.93
CA GLN A 194 -23.51 0.47 -43.92
C GLN A 194 -22.79 1.71 -44.44
N TYR A 195 -21.61 1.50 -45.02
CA TYR A 195 -20.79 2.55 -45.62
C TYR A 195 -20.07 2.06 -46.87
N LEU A 196 -19.71 2.98 -47.77
CA LEU A 196 -18.93 2.65 -48.98
C LEU A 196 -17.62 3.44 -49.03
N PRO A 197 -16.51 2.86 -48.54
CA PRO A 197 -15.20 3.48 -48.67
C PRO A 197 -14.67 3.32 -50.10
N THR A 198 -13.57 4.01 -50.41
CA THR A 198 -12.93 3.98 -51.73
C THR A 198 -12.59 2.56 -52.18
N GLY A 199 -12.88 2.24 -53.44
CA GLY A 199 -12.49 0.98 -54.09
C GLY A 199 -13.34 -0.25 -53.75
N GLN A 200 -14.50 -0.08 -53.09
CA GLN A 200 -15.43 -1.16 -52.78
C GLN A 200 -16.57 -1.30 -53.81
N SER A 201 -17.05 -2.53 -54.02
CA SER A 201 -18.16 -2.86 -54.96
C SER A 201 -19.54 -2.83 -54.33
N SER A 202 -19.59 -2.89 -53.02
CA SER A 202 -20.83 -2.98 -52.28
C SER A 202 -20.64 -2.30 -50.94
N CYS A 203 -21.75 -1.85 -50.38
CA CYS A 203 -21.80 -1.29 -49.05
C CYS A 203 -21.28 -2.33 -48.04
N LEU A 204 -20.34 -1.88 -47.20
CA LEU A 204 -19.81 -2.66 -46.09
C LEU A 204 -20.61 -2.37 -44.84
N ASP A 205 -20.85 -3.40 -44.04
CA ASP A 205 -21.46 -3.23 -42.72
C ASP A 205 -20.55 -2.43 -41.80
N CYS A 206 -21.14 -1.53 -41.00
CA CYS A 206 -20.43 -0.92 -39.90
C CYS A 206 -19.94 -2.02 -38.95
N PRO A 207 -18.62 -2.12 -38.70
CA PRO A 207 -18.09 -3.10 -37.78
C PRO A 207 -18.53 -2.78 -36.35
N ALA A 208 -18.42 -3.78 -35.46
CA ALA A 208 -18.67 -3.57 -34.04
C ALA A 208 -17.85 -2.39 -33.49
N GLY A 209 -18.44 -1.66 -32.56
CA GLY A 209 -17.92 -0.41 -32.01
C GLY A 209 -18.28 0.82 -32.84
N GLN A 210 -18.99 0.66 -33.96
CA GLN A 210 -19.38 1.74 -34.85
C GLN A 210 -20.85 1.63 -35.27
N TYR A 211 -21.45 2.74 -35.66
CA TYR A 211 -22.81 2.80 -36.17
C TYR A 211 -22.92 3.83 -37.29
N GLN A 212 -23.98 3.73 -38.10
CA GLN A 212 -24.29 4.74 -39.09
C GLN A 212 -25.79 4.94 -39.20
N SER A 213 -26.28 6.12 -38.82
CA SER A 213 -27.70 6.44 -38.81
C SER A 213 -28.22 7.08 -40.09
N GLN A 214 -27.32 7.53 -40.97
CA GLN A 214 -27.67 8.18 -42.23
C GLN A 214 -27.38 7.26 -43.42
N THR A 215 -28.15 7.42 -44.50
CA THR A 215 -27.90 6.71 -45.76
C THR A 215 -26.80 7.40 -46.58
N GLY A 216 -26.17 6.67 -47.51
CA GLY A 216 -25.20 7.21 -48.46
C GLY A 216 -23.83 7.56 -47.86
N GLN A 217 -23.49 7.00 -46.70
CA GLN A 217 -22.30 7.40 -45.96
C GLN A 217 -21.05 6.64 -46.41
N THR A 218 -19.90 7.30 -46.26
CA THR A 218 -18.59 6.78 -46.70
C THR A 218 -17.75 6.24 -45.55
N SER A 219 -18.22 6.40 -44.32
CA SER A 219 -17.63 5.87 -43.09
C SER A 219 -18.71 5.69 -42.02
N CYS A 220 -18.39 4.93 -40.97
CA CYS A 220 -19.25 4.79 -39.80
C CYS A 220 -18.77 5.68 -38.66
N THR A 221 -19.71 6.07 -37.80
CA THR A 221 -19.45 6.85 -36.59
C THR A 221 -19.02 5.93 -35.47
N LEU A 222 -17.92 6.26 -34.80
CA LEU A 222 -17.43 5.51 -33.65
C LEU A 222 -18.37 5.67 -32.44
N CYS A 223 -18.56 4.60 -31.67
CA CYS A 223 -19.19 4.72 -30.35
C CYS A 223 -18.36 5.66 -29.45
N PRO A 224 -18.99 6.63 -28.77
CA PRO A 224 -18.27 7.57 -27.92
C PRO A 224 -17.65 6.89 -26.68
N ALA A 225 -16.66 7.54 -26.07
CA ALA A 225 -16.12 7.09 -24.78
C ALA A 225 -17.25 6.98 -23.73
N GLY A 226 -17.12 6.01 -22.82
CA GLY A 226 -18.18 5.62 -21.89
C GLY A 226 -19.18 4.61 -22.45
N THR A 227 -19.13 4.29 -23.75
CA THR A 227 -20.04 3.34 -24.40
C THR A 227 -19.29 2.24 -25.14
N ALA A 228 -19.99 1.12 -25.38
CA ALA A 228 -19.49 0.02 -26.19
C ALA A 228 -20.60 -0.53 -27.11
N GLY A 229 -20.27 -0.83 -28.36
CA GLY A 229 -21.20 -1.39 -29.34
C GLY A 229 -20.76 -2.78 -29.80
N SER A 230 -21.47 -3.83 -29.41
CA SER A 230 -21.06 -5.22 -29.74
C SER A 230 -21.61 -5.73 -31.08
N GLY A 231 -22.63 -5.07 -31.65
CA GLY A 231 -23.27 -5.50 -32.88
C GLY A 231 -22.64 -4.92 -34.15
N THR A 232 -22.79 -5.62 -35.27
CA THR A 232 -22.48 -5.11 -36.62
C THR A 232 -23.70 -4.44 -37.25
N SER A 233 -23.50 -3.68 -38.33
CA SER A 233 -24.56 -3.02 -39.11
C SER A 233 -25.48 -2.11 -38.29
N GLN A 234 -24.95 -1.48 -37.23
CA GLN A 234 -25.75 -0.72 -36.30
C GLN A 234 -26.23 0.60 -36.91
N THR A 235 -27.53 0.87 -36.79
CA THR A 235 -28.20 2.00 -37.46
C THR A 235 -28.40 3.22 -36.57
N SER A 236 -27.99 3.18 -35.29
CA SER A 236 -28.20 4.30 -34.37
C SER A 236 -27.15 4.34 -33.28
N SER A 237 -26.97 5.52 -32.68
CA SER A 237 -26.10 5.72 -31.51
C SER A 237 -26.56 4.91 -30.29
N SER A 238 -27.84 4.53 -30.23
CA SER A 238 -28.41 3.68 -29.18
C SER A 238 -27.77 2.28 -29.14
N ALA A 239 -27.13 1.85 -30.23
CA ALA A 239 -26.34 0.63 -30.27
C ALA A 239 -25.08 0.70 -29.42
N CYS A 240 -24.60 1.91 -29.12
CA CYS A 240 -23.51 2.16 -28.21
C CYS A 240 -24.06 2.16 -26.78
N VAL A 241 -24.00 1.00 -26.15
CA VAL A 241 -24.53 0.79 -24.79
C VAL A 241 -23.60 1.43 -23.79
N ASN A 242 -24.14 2.21 -22.86
CA ASN A 242 -23.36 2.80 -21.77
C ASN A 242 -22.72 1.70 -20.93
N CYS A 243 -21.45 1.88 -20.56
CA CYS A 243 -20.79 0.99 -19.63
C CYS A 243 -21.51 1.02 -18.28
N PRO A 244 -21.93 -0.13 -17.74
CA PRO A 244 -22.60 -0.17 -16.44
C PRO A 244 -21.63 0.23 -15.32
N THR A 245 -22.18 0.59 -14.16
CA THR A 245 -21.37 0.86 -12.96
C THR A 245 -20.40 -0.29 -12.67
N GLY A 246 -19.18 0.06 -12.25
CA GLY A 246 -18.08 -0.90 -12.11
C GLY A 246 -17.29 -1.17 -13.39
N GLN A 247 -17.78 -0.72 -14.55
CA GLN A 247 -17.06 -0.73 -15.81
C GLN A 247 -16.86 0.69 -16.36
N PHE A 248 -15.96 0.82 -17.33
CA PHE A 248 -15.64 2.07 -17.99
C PHE A 248 -15.15 1.84 -19.42
N GLN A 249 -15.12 2.91 -20.21
CA GLN A 249 -14.45 2.90 -21.51
C GLN A 249 -13.86 4.28 -21.82
N ASN A 250 -12.54 4.36 -21.94
CA ASN A 250 -11.83 5.63 -22.16
C ASN A 250 -11.50 5.91 -23.64
N GLN A 251 -11.76 4.94 -24.53
CA GLN A 251 -11.52 5.07 -25.97
C GLN A 251 -12.84 5.04 -26.75
N THR A 252 -12.88 5.73 -27.88
CA THR A 252 -13.99 5.64 -28.84
C THR A 252 -13.88 4.37 -29.69
N GLY A 253 -15.00 3.91 -30.23
CA GLY A 253 -15.01 2.82 -31.22
C GLY A 253 -14.91 1.42 -30.61
N GLN A 254 -15.20 1.29 -29.32
CA GLN A 254 -14.93 0.06 -28.58
C GLN A 254 -16.13 -0.88 -28.59
N THR A 255 -15.82 -2.18 -28.60
CA THR A 255 -16.83 -3.24 -28.68
C THR A 255 -17.27 -3.75 -27.31
N THR A 256 -16.44 -3.50 -26.28
CA THR A 256 -16.67 -3.93 -24.90
C THR A 256 -16.29 -2.85 -23.90
N CYS A 257 -16.92 -2.88 -22.74
CA CYS A 257 -16.54 -2.07 -21.59
C CYS A 257 -15.46 -2.79 -20.76
N SER A 258 -14.49 -2.03 -20.26
CA SER A 258 -13.42 -2.56 -19.42
C SER A 258 -13.87 -2.54 -17.95
N THR A 259 -13.54 -3.60 -17.20
CA THR A 259 -13.78 -3.62 -15.75
C THR A 259 -12.81 -2.69 -15.03
N THR A 260 -13.30 -1.98 -14.03
CA THR A 260 -12.42 -1.19 -13.13
C THR A 260 -11.43 -2.12 -12.44
N PRO A 261 -10.11 -1.83 -12.45
CA PRO A 261 -9.14 -2.64 -11.72
C PRO A 261 -9.32 -2.50 -10.21
N ALA A 262 -8.76 -3.43 -9.44
CA ALA A 262 -8.73 -3.32 -7.98
C ALA A 262 -8.08 -1.98 -7.54
N GLY A 263 -8.59 -1.40 -6.47
CA GLY A 263 -8.23 -0.05 -6.00
C GLY A 263 -8.99 1.08 -6.69
N PHE A 264 -9.83 0.78 -7.69
CA PHE A 264 -10.65 1.76 -8.41
C PHE A 264 -12.12 1.35 -8.43
N TYR A 265 -12.98 2.32 -8.73
CA TYR A 265 -14.43 2.14 -8.87
C TYR A 265 -14.99 3.00 -10.01
N SER A 266 -16.23 2.73 -10.41
CA SER A 266 -17.00 3.55 -11.36
C SER A 266 -18.45 3.61 -10.89
N ASN A 267 -18.85 4.74 -10.31
CA ASN A 267 -20.19 4.94 -9.74
C ASN A 267 -21.21 5.51 -10.73
N VAL A 268 -20.82 5.69 -11.99
CA VAL A 268 -21.66 6.26 -13.03
C VAL A 268 -21.82 5.28 -14.20
N THR A 269 -23.04 5.21 -14.72
CA THR A 269 -23.29 4.59 -16.02
C THR A 269 -22.69 5.48 -17.11
N GLY A 270 -21.93 4.91 -18.04
CA GLY A 270 -21.22 5.67 -19.06
C GLY A 270 -19.86 6.22 -18.63
N GLY A 271 -19.21 5.62 -17.61
CA GLY A 271 -17.92 6.08 -17.10
C GLY A 271 -16.81 6.07 -18.17
N ASN A 272 -16.09 7.18 -18.31
CA ASN A 272 -14.98 7.33 -19.26
C ASN A 272 -13.61 6.93 -18.69
N GLY A 273 -13.57 6.42 -17.47
CA GLY A 273 -12.34 6.02 -16.79
C GLY A 273 -12.60 5.47 -15.38
N PRO A 274 -11.65 4.72 -14.81
CA PRO A 274 -11.72 4.24 -13.45
C PRO A 274 -11.38 5.37 -12.47
N ILE A 275 -12.18 5.52 -11.41
CA ILE A 275 -11.95 6.51 -10.33
C ILE A 275 -11.16 5.82 -9.22
N PRO A 276 -9.99 6.32 -8.80
CA PRO A 276 -9.24 5.71 -7.70
C PRO A 276 -10.02 5.82 -6.39
N CYS A 277 -9.97 4.78 -5.55
CA CYS A 277 -10.54 4.86 -4.22
C CYS A 277 -9.91 6.02 -3.45
N PRO A 278 -10.71 6.90 -2.83
CA PRO A 278 -10.18 7.98 -2.01
C PRO A 278 -9.52 7.43 -0.74
N VAL A 279 -8.79 8.28 -0.02
CA VAL A 279 -8.18 7.93 1.26
C VAL A 279 -9.21 7.36 2.24
N ASN A 280 -8.79 6.40 3.07
CA ASN A 280 -9.62 5.60 3.98
C ASN A 280 -10.72 4.76 3.32
N GLN A 281 -10.65 4.60 2.01
CA GLN A 281 -11.40 3.61 1.28
C GLN A 281 -10.46 2.72 0.46
N TYR A 282 -10.92 1.52 0.17
CA TYR A 282 -10.17 0.54 -0.58
C TYR A 282 -11.12 -0.31 -1.40
N GLN A 283 -10.60 -1.01 -2.40
CA GLN A 283 -11.38 -1.97 -3.15
C GLN A 283 -10.52 -3.17 -3.58
N PRO A 284 -10.66 -4.34 -2.93
CA PRO A 284 -9.83 -5.50 -3.24
C PRO A 284 -10.20 -6.18 -4.56
N THR A 285 -11.43 -6.01 -5.04
CA THR A 285 -11.94 -6.71 -6.23
C THR A 285 -12.15 -5.75 -7.40
N ALA A 286 -11.93 -6.25 -8.62
CA ALA A 286 -12.23 -5.50 -9.84
C ALA A 286 -13.76 -5.37 -10.06
N GLY A 287 -14.16 -4.40 -10.88
CA GLY A 287 -15.53 -4.30 -11.40
C GLY A 287 -16.54 -3.64 -10.45
N GLN A 288 -16.10 -2.75 -9.55
CA GLN A 288 -16.92 -2.30 -8.43
C GLN A 288 -17.48 -0.89 -8.61
N ALA A 289 -18.73 -0.69 -8.19
CA ALA A 289 -19.43 0.58 -8.34
C ALA A 289 -19.07 1.62 -7.27
N SER A 290 -18.43 1.19 -6.18
CA SER A 290 -18.01 2.01 -5.05
C SER A 290 -16.81 1.38 -4.35
N CYS A 291 -16.16 2.13 -3.47
CA CYS A 291 -15.11 1.60 -2.59
C CYS A 291 -15.67 1.24 -1.22
N LEU A 292 -15.01 0.31 -0.55
CA LEU A 292 -15.29 -0.08 0.82
C LEU A 292 -14.57 0.89 1.77
N ASN A 293 -15.22 1.28 2.86
CA ASN A 293 -14.54 2.00 3.93
C ASN A 293 -13.54 1.07 4.62
N CYS A 294 -12.40 1.63 5.06
CA CYS A 294 -11.48 0.86 5.86
C CYS A 294 -12.16 0.32 7.13
N PRO A 295 -11.92 -0.96 7.48
CA PRO A 295 -12.41 -1.53 8.73
C PRO A 295 -11.90 -0.73 9.94
N PRO A 296 -12.64 -0.75 11.06
CA PRO A 296 -12.21 -0.09 12.28
C PRO A 296 -10.78 -0.50 12.69
N GLY A 297 -9.93 0.48 13.04
CA GLY A 297 -8.52 0.25 13.41
C GLY A 297 -7.53 0.09 12.23
N GLN A 298 -7.98 0.17 10.98
CA GLN A 298 -7.13 0.21 9.78
C GLN A 298 -7.34 1.49 8.99
N ALA A 299 -6.28 2.04 8.42
CA ALA A 299 -6.31 3.28 7.64
C ALA A 299 -5.63 3.10 6.29
N GLN A 300 -5.95 4.00 5.37
CA GLN A 300 -5.28 4.07 4.09
C GLN A 300 -5.04 5.54 3.72
N ASN A 301 -3.78 5.93 3.65
CA ASN A 301 -3.36 7.31 3.44
C ASN A 301 -3.10 7.64 1.96
N LEU A 302 -3.18 6.65 1.07
CA LEU A 302 -3.03 6.82 -0.37
C LEU A 302 -4.33 6.52 -1.11
N THR A 303 -4.51 7.13 -2.28
CA THR A 303 -5.61 6.80 -3.17
C THR A 303 -5.30 5.56 -4.00
N GLY A 304 -6.34 4.90 -4.53
CA GLY A 304 -6.16 3.79 -5.48
C GLY A 304 -5.80 2.44 -4.86
N GLN A 305 -6.13 2.22 -3.59
CA GLN A 305 -5.56 1.14 -2.79
C GLN A 305 -6.45 -0.09 -2.71
N THR A 306 -5.84 -1.27 -2.71
CA THR A 306 -6.54 -2.57 -2.73
C THR A 306 -6.78 -3.15 -1.34
N SER A 307 -6.18 -2.56 -0.30
CA SER A 307 -6.29 -2.97 1.10
C SER A 307 -6.05 -1.77 2.01
N CYS A 308 -6.58 -1.82 3.22
CA CYS A 308 -6.20 -0.89 4.28
C CYS A 308 -4.98 -1.43 5.03
N VAL A 309 -4.12 -0.51 5.46
CA VAL A 309 -2.91 -0.85 6.20
C VAL A 309 -3.25 -0.81 7.69
N LEU A 310 -2.59 -1.67 8.48
CA LEU A 310 -2.53 -1.53 9.93
C LEU A 310 -1.64 -0.33 10.28
N THR A 311 -2.14 0.89 10.04
CA THR A 311 -1.66 2.06 10.76
C THR A 311 -2.43 2.08 12.07
N GLY A 312 -2.05 1.20 12.99
CA GLY A 312 -2.71 1.12 14.26
C GLY A 312 -2.47 2.42 15.03
N CYS A 313 -3.55 3.09 15.46
CA CYS A 313 -3.40 4.25 16.33
C CYS A 313 -2.58 3.90 17.56
N PRO A 314 -1.63 4.75 17.98
CA PRO A 314 -0.83 4.49 19.17
C PRO A 314 -1.72 4.40 20.41
N ALA A 315 -1.18 3.81 21.48
CA ALA A 315 -1.89 3.77 22.75
C ALA A 315 -2.30 5.18 23.19
N GLY A 316 -3.54 5.31 23.70
CA GLY A 316 -4.19 6.59 23.99
C GLY A 316 -5.09 7.11 22.87
N GLN A 317 -5.02 6.51 21.68
CA GLN A 317 -5.82 6.92 20.52
C GLN A 317 -6.64 5.76 19.94
N TYR A 318 -7.70 6.10 19.20
CA TYR A 318 -8.58 5.15 18.53
C TYR A 318 -9.03 5.66 17.16
N MET A 319 -9.45 4.74 16.29
CA MET A 319 -9.96 5.10 14.96
C MET A 319 -11.28 4.39 14.63
N PRO A 320 -12.41 5.09 14.81
CA PRO A 320 -13.71 4.66 14.29
C PRO A 320 -13.71 4.49 12.77
N THR A 321 -14.68 3.75 12.24
CA THR A 321 -14.88 3.58 10.79
C THR A 321 -14.97 4.93 10.08
N GLY A 322 -14.22 5.10 8.99
CA GLY A 322 -14.30 6.29 8.12
C GLY A 322 -13.53 7.53 8.60
N GLN A 323 -12.72 7.43 9.66
CA GLN A 323 -11.84 8.51 10.07
C GLN A 323 -10.53 8.56 9.27
N THR A 324 -9.99 9.76 9.07
CA THR A 324 -8.74 10.01 8.34
C THR A 324 -7.51 10.17 9.24
N SER A 325 -7.73 10.25 10.55
CA SER A 325 -6.69 10.43 11.55
C SER A 325 -7.11 9.79 12.87
N CYS A 326 -6.12 9.49 13.71
CA CYS A 326 -6.34 8.96 15.04
C CYS A 326 -6.94 10.02 15.96
N LEU A 327 -7.98 9.63 16.71
CA LEU A 327 -8.61 10.47 17.71
C LEU A 327 -8.08 10.10 19.10
N ASP A 328 -7.82 11.09 19.94
CA ASP A 328 -7.50 10.85 21.35
C ASP A 328 -8.71 10.25 22.07
N CYS A 329 -8.47 9.29 22.97
CA CYS A 329 -9.52 8.78 23.84
C CYS A 329 -10.15 9.92 24.65
N PRO A 330 -11.48 10.01 24.71
CA PRO A 330 -12.13 11.04 25.53
C PRO A 330 -11.79 10.82 27.01
N ALA A 331 -11.78 11.90 27.79
CA ALA A 331 -11.51 11.82 29.21
C ALA A 331 -12.50 10.86 29.90
N GLY A 332 -12.00 10.03 30.82
CA GLY A 332 -12.76 8.93 31.43
C GLY A 332 -12.68 7.62 30.63
N GLN A 333 -12.03 7.60 29.47
CA GLN A 333 -11.72 6.39 28.72
C GLN A 333 -10.20 6.29 28.47
N TYR A 334 -9.72 5.10 28.12
CA TYR A 334 -8.31 4.84 27.83
C TYR A 334 -8.15 3.78 26.74
N GLN A 335 -6.97 3.71 26.14
CA GLN A 335 -6.64 2.65 25.19
C GLN A 335 -5.18 2.21 25.33
N ASN A 336 -4.96 0.99 25.82
CA ASN A 336 -3.63 0.44 26.06
C ASN A 336 -3.07 -0.37 24.89
N LEU A 337 -3.88 -0.66 23.86
CA LEU A 337 -3.52 -1.46 22.71
C LEU A 337 -3.46 -0.61 21.43
N ILE A 338 -2.51 -0.91 20.56
CA ILE A 338 -2.35 -0.26 19.27
C ILE A 338 -3.47 -0.70 18.31
N GLY A 339 -3.99 0.24 17.51
CA GLY A 339 -4.91 -0.07 16.41
C GLY A 339 -6.32 -0.45 16.83
N LYS A 340 -6.80 0.06 17.96
CA LYS A 340 -8.18 -0.14 18.39
C LYS A 340 -9.12 0.89 17.79
N SER A 341 -10.36 0.48 17.61
CA SER A 341 -11.43 1.27 17.02
C SER A 341 -12.32 1.98 18.02
N SER A 342 -12.09 1.74 19.31
CA SER A 342 -12.80 2.36 20.43
C SER A 342 -11.90 2.39 21.65
N CYS A 343 -12.21 3.27 22.60
CA CYS A 343 -11.55 3.32 23.89
C CYS A 343 -12.33 2.50 24.92
N SER A 344 -11.63 1.98 25.91
CA SER A 344 -12.21 1.27 27.04
C SER A 344 -12.62 2.25 28.12
N THR A 345 -13.76 2.01 28.78
CA THR A 345 -14.18 2.81 29.93
C THR A 345 -13.24 2.60 31.10
N THR A 346 -12.86 3.70 31.77
CA THR A 346 -11.99 3.62 32.95
C THR A 346 -12.73 2.88 34.08
N PRO A 347 -12.15 1.83 34.69
CA PRO A 347 -12.78 1.12 35.79
C PRO A 347 -12.96 2.01 37.03
N ALA A 348 -13.89 1.62 37.92
CA ALA A 348 -14.02 2.29 39.22
C ALA A 348 -12.71 2.23 40.01
N GLY A 349 -12.43 3.29 40.75
CA GLY A 349 -11.18 3.49 41.50
C GLY A 349 -10.00 4.05 40.72
N PHE A 350 -10.21 4.34 39.43
CA PHE A 350 -9.25 5.00 38.56
C PHE A 350 -9.87 6.22 37.88
N TYR A 351 -9.01 7.06 37.31
CA TYR A 351 -9.39 8.14 36.42
C TYR A 351 -8.47 8.20 35.21
N SER A 352 -8.97 8.74 34.10
CA SER A 352 -8.20 8.88 32.86
C SER A 352 -8.42 10.28 32.27
N ALA A 353 -7.32 10.97 31.94
CA ALA A 353 -7.37 12.19 31.15
C ALA A 353 -7.66 11.88 29.66
N ALA A 354 -7.93 12.90 28.85
CA ALA A 354 -8.03 12.72 27.40
C ALA A 354 -6.68 12.20 26.85
N GLY A 355 -6.74 11.27 25.90
CA GLY A 355 -5.55 10.64 25.30
C GLY A 355 -4.85 9.62 26.20
N ALA A 356 -5.47 9.17 27.30
CA ALA A 356 -4.84 8.23 28.23
C ALA A 356 -4.60 6.85 27.61
N SER A 357 -3.36 6.37 27.65
CA SER A 357 -3.01 5.00 27.27
C SER A 357 -3.28 3.98 28.37
N ALA A 358 -3.42 4.43 29.62
CA ALA A 358 -3.72 3.59 30.78
C ALA A 358 -4.48 4.40 31.84
N PRO A 359 -5.32 3.75 32.68
CA PRO A 359 -6.03 4.40 33.76
C PRO A 359 -5.08 4.69 34.94
N VAL A 360 -5.25 5.86 35.56
CA VAL A 360 -4.44 6.31 36.71
C VAL A 360 -5.20 6.01 38.00
N SER A 361 -4.54 5.39 38.98
CA SER A 361 -5.13 5.08 40.29
C SER A 361 -5.47 6.36 41.06
N CYS A 362 -6.57 6.34 41.84
CA CYS A 362 -6.88 7.49 42.70
C CYS A 362 -5.72 7.80 43.68
N PRO A 363 -5.41 9.10 43.90
CA PRO A 363 -4.43 9.51 44.90
C PRO A 363 -4.80 9.07 46.32
N SER A 364 -3.81 9.00 47.21
CA SER A 364 -4.01 8.70 48.63
C SER A 364 -5.08 9.60 49.25
N GLY A 365 -6.00 9.01 50.01
CA GLY A 365 -7.10 9.72 50.65
C GLY A 365 -8.32 9.96 49.76
N PHE A 366 -8.27 9.60 48.47
CA PHE A 366 -9.38 9.78 47.52
C PHE A 366 -9.83 8.45 46.92
N TYR A 367 -11.10 8.37 46.54
CA TYR A 367 -11.70 7.20 45.90
C TYR A 367 -12.75 7.60 44.85
N GLN A 368 -13.15 6.67 43.99
CA GLN A 368 -14.23 6.88 43.03
C GLN A 368 -14.97 5.58 42.74
N SER A 369 -16.25 5.52 43.09
CA SER A 369 -17.05 4.30 43.01
C SER A 369 -17.63 4.01 41.61
N LEU A 370 -17.52 4.98 40.69
CA LEU A 370 -18.12 4.90 39.36
C LEU A 370 -17.04 4.76 38.28
N SER A 371 -17.37 4.01 37.22
CA SER A 371 -16.54 3.90 36.02
C SER A 371 -16.66 5.17 35.15
N GLY A 372 -15.71 5.35 34.23
CA GLY A 372 -15.73 6.42 33.22
C GLY A 372 -15.35 7.80 33.76
N ARG A 373 -14.60 7.87 34.87
CA ARG A 373 -14.36 9.12 35.60
C ARG A 373 -13.05 9.78 35.20
N THR A 374 -13.06 11.12 35.22
CA THR A 374 -11.94 11.98 34.85
C THR A 374 -11.13 12.45 36.04
N SER A 375 -11.64 12.21 37.26
CA SER A 375 -10.99 12.51 38.53
C SER A 375 -11.59 11.65 39.66
N CYS A 376 -10.92 11.65 40.81
CA CYS A 376 -11.41 11.03 42.04
C CYS A 376 -11.88 12.10 43.04
N PRO A 377 -13.14 12.55 42.98
CA PRO A 377 -13.64 13.64 43.81
C PRO A 377 -13.99 13.20 45.24
N ASN A 378 -14.20 11.90 45.50
CA ASN A 378 -14.67 11.48 46.82
C ASN A 378 -13.51 11.39 47.79
N VAL A 379 -13.58 12.18 48.85
CA VAL A 379 -12.64 12.14 49.97
C VAL A 379 -13.01 10.97 50.88
N THR A 380 -12.01 10.18 51.27
CA THR A 380 -12.19 9.08 52.23
C THR A 380 -12.73 9.59 53.57
N PRO A 381 -13.85 9.06 54.09
CA PRO A 381 -14.36 9.47 55.39
C PRO A 381 -13.43 9.09 56.54
N ALA A 382 -13.56 9.80 57.68
CA ALA A 382 -12.90 9.41 58.91
C ALA A 382 -13.23 7.94 59.28
N GLY A 383 -12.28 7.26 59.91
CA GLY A 383 -12.34 5.83 60.21
C GLY A 383 -11.96 4.93 59.05
N SER A 384 -11.73 5.48 57.86
CA SER A 384 -11.25 4.76 56.67
C SER A 384 -10.04 5.45 56.04
N TYR A 385 -9.36 4.74 55.15
CA TYR A 385 -8.22 5.25 54.41
C TYR A 385 -8.19 4.66 52.99
N ASN A 386 -7.53 5.35 52.06
CA ASN A 386 -7.17 4.79 50.77
C ASN A 386 -5.72 5.14 50.47
N SER A 387 -4.89 4.14 50.21
CA SER A 387 -3.47 4.35 49.89
C SER A 387 -3.28 4.50 48.39
N ALA A 388 -2.31 5.30 47.94
CA ALA A 388 -1.89 5.29 46.53
C ALA A 388 -1.36 3.91 46.06
N ASN A 389 -1.01 3.02 47.00
CA ASN A 389 -0.52 1.67 46.70
C ASN A 389 -1.64 0.62 46.48
N VAL A 390 -2.91 0.94 46.77
CA VAL A 390 -4.02 0.06 46.39
C VAL A 390 -4.42 0.34 44.95
N ASN A 391 -4.31 -0.70 44.10
CA ASN A 391 -4.63 -0.63 42.69
C ASN A 391 -6.14 -0.44 42.51
N GLY A 392 -6.57 0.80 42.25
CA GLY A 392 -7.98 1.13 42.03
C GLY A 392 -8.78 1.29 43.32
N SER A 393 -8.87 2.52 43.83
CA SER A 393 -9.62 2.84 45.06
C SER A 393 -11.09 3.13 44.75
N SER A 394 -11.92 2.09 44.65
CA SER A 394 -13.36 2.23 44.33
C SER A 394 -14.25 2.46 45.56
N SER A 395 -13.77 2.13 46.76
CA SER A 395 -14.45 2.35 48.03
C SER A 395 -13.46 2.68 49.16
N PRO A 396 -13.93 3.32 50.24
CA PRO A 396 -13.12 3.52 51.44
C PRO A 396 -12.70 2.20 52.09
N ILE A 397 -11.43 2.06 52.49
CA ILE A 397 -10.96 0.89 53.27
C ILE A 397 -11.07 1.21 54.76
N PRO A 398 -11.95 0.54 55.53
CA PRO A 398 -12.07 0.81 56.96
C PRO A 398 -10.78 0.49 57.72
N CYS A 399 -10.44 1.29 58.72
CA CYS A 399 -9.36 0.98 59.63
C CYS A 399 -9.63 -0.34 60.35
N VAL A 400 -8.66 -1.25 60.31
CA VAL A 400 -8.75 -2.53 61.00
C VAL A 400 -8.69 -2.31 62.52
N ALA A 401 -9.21 -3.27 63.27
CA ALA A 401 -9.18 -3.24 64.72
C ALA A 401 -7.74 -3.03 65.22
N GLY A 402 -7.56 -2.12 66.18
CA GLY A 402 -6.26 -1.67 66.68
C GLY A 402 -5.79 -0.38 66.04
N THR A 403 -6.37 0.02 64.92
CA THR A 403 -6.03 1.26 64.19
C THR A 403 -7.23 2.19 64.09
N TYR A 404 -6.98 3.49 63.95
CA TYR A 404 -8.00 4.52 63.84
C TYR A 404 -7.59 5.60 62.85
N GLN A 405 -8.57 6.35 62.36
CA GLN A 405 -8.31 7.53 61.53
C GLN A 405 -9.27 8.67 61.89
N PRO A 406 -8.82 9.69 62.65
CA PRO A 406 -9.70 10.78 63.09
C PRO A 406 -10.05 11.76 61.97
N SER A 407 -9.25 11.85 60.92
CA SER A 407 -9.43 12.85 59.84
C SER A 407 -9.82 12.19 58.53
N ALA A 408 -10.67 12.86 57.75
CA ALA A 408 -10.97 12.46 56.38
C ALA A 408 -9.75 12.66 55.45
N GLY A 409 -9.72 11.96 54.32
CA GLY A 409 -8.76 12.19 53.25
C GLY A 409 -7.38 11.59 53.49
N GLN A 410 -7.28 10.53 54.29
CA GLN A 410 -5.99 10.03 54.76
C GLN A 410 -5.53 8.79 54.01
N GLY A 411 -4.21 8.69 53.82
CA GLY A 411 -3.57 7.63 53.04
C GLY A 411 -3.32 6.33 53.81
N ALA A 412 -3.49 6.34 55.13
CA ALA A 412 -3.27 5.21 56.03
C ALA A 412 -4.03 5.41 57.35
N CYS A 413 -4.23 4.33 58.10
CA CYS A 413 -4.70 4.39 59.49
C CYS A 413 -3.54 4.53 60.47
N LEU A 414 -3.80 5.20 61.59
CA LEU A 414 -2.85 5.35 62.68
C LEU A 414 -3.04 4.19 63.68
N PRO A 415 -1.97 3.55 64.18
CA PRO A 415 -2.11 2.60 65.27
C PRO A 415 -2.56 3.33 66.55
N ALA A 416 -3.40 2.69 67.36
CA ALA A 416 -3.73 3.21 68.69
C ALA A 416 -2.44 3.48 69.49
N PRO A 417 -2.21 4.70 70.02
CA PRO A 417 -0.99 5.02 70.75
C PRO A 417 -0.96 4.32 72.12
N LEU A 418 0.21 4.29 72.75
CA LEU A 418 0.40 3.69 74.07
C LEU A 418 -0.58 4.28 75.09
N GLY A 419 -1.14 3.42 75.93
CA GLY A 419 -2.15 3.79 76.93
C GLY A 419 -3.56 3.95 76.39
N PHE A 420 -3.75 3.79 75.08
CA PHE A 420 -5.05 3.82 74.41
C PHE A 420 -5.29 2.53 73.62
N TYR A 421 -6.57 2.27 73.33
CA TYR A 421 -7.00 1.17 72.48
C TYR A 421 -8.15 1.61 71.59
N THR A 422 -8.42 0.87 70.51
CA THR A 422 -9.65 1.02 69.71
C THR A 422 -10.60 -0.12 70.00
N LYS A 423 -11.92 0.06 69.84
CA LYS A 423 -12.86 -1.07 69.89
C LYS A 423 -12.47 -2.13 68.85
N ASN A 424 -12.78 -3.40 69.10
CA ASN A 424 -12.58 -4.50 68.16
C ASN A 424 -13.63 -4.49 67.03
N VAL A 425 -13.70 -3.38 66.31
CA VAL A 425 -14.59 -3.15 65.17
C VAL A 425 -13.81 -2.38 64.12
N ALA A 426 -14.14 -2.62 62.85
CA ALA A 426 -13.56 -1.85 61.76
C ALA A 426 -14.12 -0.41 61.76
N GLY A 427 -13.35 0.53 61.22
CA GLY A 427 -13.84 1.89 61.01
C GLY A 427 -13.66 2.85 62.19
N SER A 428 -12.73 2.58 63.10
CA SER A 428 -12.58 3.39 64.31
C SER A 428 -12.10 4.81 63.97
N THR A 429 -12.83 5.83 64.42
CA THR A 429 -12.47 7.25 64.25
C THR A 429 -11.73 7.83 65.45
N THR A 430 -11.79 7.16 66.59
CA THR A 430 -11.26 7.65 67.86
C THR A 430 -10.60 6.53 68.65
N VAL A 431 -9.76 6.91 69.59
CA VAL A 431 -9.14 6.00 70.54
C VAL A 431 -9.78 6.16 71.91
N ILE A 432 -9.80 5.07 72.68
CA ILE A 432 -10.33 5.01 74.03
C ILE A 432 -9.14 4.90 74.99
N ALA A 433 -9.08 5.79 75.98
CA ALA A 433 -8.06 5.72 77.02
C ALA A 433 -8.31 4.49 77.92
N CYS A 434 -7.24 3.83 78.37
CA CYS A 434 -7.37 2.80 79.39
C CYS A 434 -7.96 3.38 80.68
N SER A 435 -9.02 2.73 81.18
CA SER A 435 -9.69 3.11 82.43
C SER A 435 -8.79 2.89 83.64
N SER A 436 -9.19 3.46 84.78
CA SER A 436 -8.49 3.26 86.05
C SER A 436 -8.28 1.77 86.35
N GLY A 437 -7.08 1.40 86.77
CA GLY A 437 -6.67 0.00 86.99
C GLY A 437 -6.26 -0.76 85.72
N GLN A 438 -6.29 -0.16 84.53
CA GLN A 438 -5.88 -0.79 83.26
C GLN A 438 -4.74 -0.02 82.59
N TYR A 439 -3.95 -0.66 81.73
CA TYR A 439 -2.85 -0.03 80.98
C TYR A 439 -2.68 -0.67 79.60
N GLN A 440 -1.93 -0.01 78.71
CA GLN A 440 -1.57 -0.58 77.41
C GLN A 440 -0.16 -0.14 76.98
N ASN A 441 0.77 -1.10 76.94
CA ASN A 441 2.19 -0.86 76.64
C ASN A 441 2.58 -1.14 75.18
N GLN A 442 1.65 -1.52 74.33
CA GLN A 442 1.86 -1.74 72.90
C GLN A 442 0.93 -0.83 72.08
N THR A 443 1.42 -0.36 70.93
CA THR A 443 0.58 0.37 69.98
C THR A 443 -0.31 -0.60 69.20
N GLY A 444 -1.42 -0.12 68.65
CA GLY A 444 -2.22 -0.91 67.71
C GLY A 444 -3.19 -1.89 68.37
N GLN A 445 -3.57 -1.65 69.63
CA GLN A 445 -4.26 -2.65 70.45
C GLN A 445 -5.77 -2.42 70.51
N THR A 446 -6.52 -3.51 70.71
CA THR A 446 -7.99 -3.53 70.72
C THR A 446 -8.61 -3.60 72.12
N SER A 447 -7.78 -3.67 73.14
CA SER A 447 -8.16 -3.71 74.55
C SER A 447 -7.00 -3.24 75.44
N CYS A 448 -7.31 -2.95 76.70
CA CYS A 448 -6.31 -2.68 77.73
C CYS A 448 -6.03 -3.93 78.57
N GLN A 449 -4.82 -4.03 79.08
CA GLN A 449 -4.42 -5.03 80.05
C GLN A 449 -4.78 -4.54 81.46
N THR A 450 -5.11 -5.45 82.37
CA THR A 450 -5.29 -5.10 83.80
C THR A 450 -3.94 -4.94 84.47
N THR A 451 -3.81 -3.96 85.36
CA THR A 451 -2.60 -3.78 86.18
C THR A 451 -2.28 -5.08 86.93
N PRO A 452 -1.01 -5.55 86.89
CA PRO A 452 -0.61 -6.74 87.65
C PRO A 452 -0.57 -6.44 89.16
N VAL A 453 -0.51 -7.48 89.98
CA VAL A 453 -0.38 -7.34 91.44
C VAL A 453 0.85 -6.49 91.80
N GLY A 454 0.73 -5.68 92.84
CA GLY A 454 1.75 -4.72 93.27
C GLY A 454 1.76 -3.41 92.48
N PHE A 455 0.96 -3.30 91.42
CA PHE A 455 0.81 -2.09 90.62
C PHE A 455 -0.63 -1.58 90.67
N PHE A 456 -0.79 -0.29 90.42
CA PHE A 456 -2.07 0.38 90.31
C PHE A 456 -2.06 1.35 89.12
N ASN A 457 -3.24 1.85 88.77
CA ASN A 457 -3.34 3.00 87.88
C ASN A 457 -4.53 3.87 88.25
N ASN A 458 -4.27 5.11 88.65
CA ASN A 458 -5.29 6.02 89.16
C ASN A 458 -6.20 6.61 88.07
N GLY A 459 -5.94 6.34 86.78
CA GLY A 459 -6.77 6.84 85.67
C GLY A 459 -6.71 8.36 85.47
N THR A 460 -5.80 9.05 86.17
CA THR A 460 -5.60 10.51 86.08
C THR A 460 -4.67 10.91 84.92
N SER A 461 -3.94 9.97 84.32
CA SER A 461 -3.11 10.18 83.14
C SER A 461 -3.91 9.80 81.88
N ALA A 462 -4.12 10.76 80.98
CA ALA A 462 -4.78 10.52 79.69
C ALA A 462 -3.98 9.48 78.89
N GLY A 463 -4.49 8.25 78.85
CA GLY A 463 -3.78 7.10 78.31
C GLY A 463 -2.69 6.62 79.25
N SER A 464 -2.82 5.39 79.74
CA SER A 464 -1.88 4.82 80.71
C SER A 464 -0.96 3.79 80.06
N PRO A 465 0.24 4.20 79.60
CA PRO A 465 1.11 3.35 78.79
C PRO A 465 1.79 2.23 79.60
N ALA A 466 1.87 2.39 80.92
CA ALA A 466 2.49 1.43 81.83
C ALA A 466 1.76 1.43 83.18
N PRO A 467 1.79 0.32 83.93
CA PRO A 467 1.22 0.26 85.27
C PRO A 467 2.14 0.98 86.27
N ILE A 468 1.56 1.69 87.25
CA ILE A 468 2.32 2.45 88.24
C ILE A 468 2.61 1.53 89.44
N PRO A 469 3.87 1.33 89.86
CA PRO A 469 4.17 0.49 91.03
C PRO A 469 3.63 1.14 92.30
N CYS A 470 3.06 0.34 93.22
CA CYS A 470 2.67 0.83 94.53
C CYS A 470 3.90 1.41 95.25
N PRO A 471 3.83 2.62 95.81
CA PRO A 471 4.95 3.21 96.55
C PRO A 471 5.26 2.40 97.81
N ALA A 472 6.51 2.49 98.29
CA ALA A 472 6.91 1.84 99.54
C ALA A 472 5.96 2.22 100.70
N GLY A 473 5.62 1.26 101.54
CA GLY A 473 4.61 1.38 102.59
C GLY A 473 3.17 1.08 102.15
N SER A 474 2.95 0.75 100.87
CA SER A 474 1.64 0.37 100.32
C SER A 474 1.74 -0.90 99.45
N TYR A 475 0.61 -1.57 99.21
CA TYR A 475 0.56 -2.83 98.48
C TYR A 475 -0.75 -2.97 97.68
N GLN A 476 -0.74 -3.89 96.71
CA GLN A 476 -1.95 -4.25 95.97
C GLN A 476 -1.97 -5.74 95.61
N SER A 477 -2.87 -6.48 96.25
CA SER A 477 -2.97 -7.94 96.10
C SER A 477 -3.86 -8.42 94.97
N TYR A 478 -4.58 -7.52 94.32
CA TYR A 478 -5.48 -7.85 93.23
C TYR A 478 -5.08 -7.12 91.96
N THR A 479 -5.26 -7.78 90.82
CA THR A 479 -5.09 -7.15 89.51
C THR A 479 -6.19 -6.13 89.24
N GLY A 480 -5.93 -5.19 88.33
CA GLY A 480 -6.96 -4.28 87.84
C GLY A 480 -7.35 -3.16 88.82
N LYS A 481 -6.48 -2.81 89.77
CA LYS A 481 -6.81 -1.85 90.83
C LYS A 481 -6.27 -0.46 90.56
N ASN A 482 -7.03 0.54 91.00
CA ASN A 482 -6.75 1.95 90.76
C ASN A 482 -6.12 2.68 91.94
N PHE A 483 -5.86 1.98 93.04
CA PHE A 483 -5.18 2.50 94.22
C PHE A 483 -4.37 1.38 94.90
N CYS A 484 -3.49 1.78 95.82
CA CYS A 484 -2.77 0.85 96.69
C CYS A 484 -3.33 0.96 98.11
N TYR A 485 -3.40 -0.17 98.81
CA TYR A 485 -3.74 -0.21 100.22
C TYR A 485 -2.48 0.13 101.03
N GLY A 486 -2.61 1.00 102.04
CA GLY A 486 -1.54 1.20 103.02
C GLY A 486 -1.30 -0.08 103.82
N ALA A 487 -0.05 -0.36 104.19
CA ALA A 487 0.25 -1.50 105.06
C ALA A 487 -0.53 -1.40 106.40
N PRO A 488 -1.27 -2.43 106.82
CA PRO A 488 -2.01 -2.42 108.08
C PRO A 488 -1.06 -2.30 109.27
N LYS A 489 -1.56 -1.74 110.38
CA LYS A 489 -0.79 -1.56 111.63
C LYS A 489 -0.09 -2.87 112.03
N GLY A 490 1.21 -2.79 112.32
CA GLY A 490 2.03 -3.95 112.71
C GLY A 490 2.66 -4.73 111.55
N ARG A 491 2.50 -4.29 110.30
CA ARG A 491 3.19 -4.84 109.12
C ARG A 491 3.85 -3.72 108.28
N PHE A 492 4.93 -4.02 107.55
CA PHE A 492 5.70 -3.04 106.77
C PHE A 492 5.85 -3.45 105.29
N GLN A 493 6.21 -2.51 104.42
CA GLN A 493 6.48 -2.76 102.99
C GLN A 493 7.65 -1.90 102.51
N SER A 494 8.82 -2.51 102.30
CA SER A 494 10.08 -1.80 102.08
C SER A 494 10.38 -1.45 100.62
N MET A 495 9.68 -2.04 99.64
CA MET A 495 9.98 -1.86 98.22
C MET A 495 8.75 -1.37 97.44
N SER A 496 8.99 -0.65 96.34
CA SER A 496 7.92 -0.31 95.39
C SER A 496 7.47 -1.53 94.59
N GLY A 497 6.18 -1.64 94.27
CA GLY A 497 5.67 -2.72 93.41
C GLY A 497 5.25 -4.01 94.14
N GLN A 498 5.04 -3.98 95.46
CA GLN A 498 4.79 -5.19 96.26
C GLN A 498 3.32 -5.67 96.22
N ALA A 499 3.12 -6.95 95.89
CA ALA A 499 1.80 -7.59 95.74
C ALA A 499 1.07 -7.88 97.06
N GLY A 500 1.80 -8.19 98.14
CA GLY A 500 1.19 -8.60 99.41
C GLY A 500 2.04 -8.18 100.59
N VAL A 501 1.41 -8.05 101.76
CA VAL A 501 2.05 -7.53 102.97
C VAL A 501 3.13 -8.46 103.49
N CYS A 502 4.39 -8.04 103.43
CA CYS A 502 5.54 -8.82 103.89
C CYS A 502 6.00 -8.37 105.29
N GLY A 503 6.12 -9.30 106.23
CA GLY A 503 6.79 -9.06 107.52
C GLY A 503 5.89 -8.54 108.64
N THR A 504 6.02 -9.15 109.82
CA THR A 504 5.51 -8.67 111.10
C THR A 504 6.54 -7.73 111.74
N CYS A 505 6.09 -6.63 112.32
CA CYS A 505 6.94 -5.78 113.14
C CYS A 505 7.41 -6.57 114.36
N CYS A 506 8.71 -6.56 114.66
CA CYS A 506 9.25 -7.26 115.82
C CYS A 506 8.83 -6.55 117.13
N GLY A 507 8.18 -7.28 118.04
CA GLY A 507 8.18 -6.95 119.46
C GLY A 507 6.82 -6.89 120.17
N TRP A 508 6.31 -8.04 120.60
CA TRP A 508 5.67 -8.18 121.93
C TRP A 508 6.72 -8.81 122.85
N ALA A 509 7.14 -8.10 123.89
CA ALA A 509 7.82 -8.68 125.03
C ALA A 509 7.26 -8.03 126.30
N ALA A 510 6.48 -8.80 127.05
CA ALA A 510 5.94 -8.40 128.34
C ALA A 510 7.05 -8.38 129.39
N SER A 511 7.22 -7.27 130.10
CA SER A 511 7.93 -7.23 131.37
C SER A 511 6.92 -7.09 132.49
N LEU A 512 6.88 -8.08 133.38
CA LEU A 512 6.12 -8.06 134.63
C LEU A 512 6.77 -7.04 135.56
N THR A 513 6.32 -5.79 135.49
CA THR A 513 6.06 -4.90 136.64
C THR A 513 5.60 -3.53 136.13
N ASN A 514 4.40 -3.14 136.58
CA ASN A 514 3.66 -1.91 136.32
C ASN A 514 2.92 -1.79 134.96
N ASN A 515 1.59 -1.88 135.07
CA ASN A 515 0.59 -1.77 134.02
C ASN A 515 0.61 -0.42 133.30
N ASN A 516 1.20 -0.38 132.09
CA ASN A 516 0.67 0.32 130.91
C ASN A 516 1.53 -0.01 129.68
N ILE A 517 1.12 -1.01 128.89
CA ILE A 517 1.73 -1.32 127.59
C ILE A 517 0.93 -0.62 126.50
N ASN A 518 1.53 0.37 125.85
CA ASN A 518 0.99 0.95 124.62
C ASN A 518 1.75 0.35 123.43
N PRO A 519 1.12 -0.35 122.48
CA PRO A 519 1.81 -0.96 121.35
C PRO A 519 2.38 0.13 120.41
N VAL A 520 3.71 0.12 120.22
CA VAL A 520 4.39 0.97 119.23
C VAL A 520 4.09 0.44 117.84
N ASN A 521 3.20 1.13 117.13
CA ASN A 521 2.80 0.76 115.77
C ASN A 521 3.85 1.27 114.76
N CYS A 522 4.57 0.38 114.08
CA CYS A 522 5.19 0.77 112.81
C CYS A 522 4.08 0.83 111.76
N THR A 523 3.93 1.97 111.11
CA THR A 523 3.04 2.14 109.95
C THR A 523 3.86 2.71 108.80
N GLY A 524 3.88 2.03 107.64
CA GLY A 524 4.48 2.55 106.42
C GLY A 524 5.66 1.73 105.87
N SER A 525 6.69 2.43 105.41
CA SER A 525 7.76 1.92 104.54
C SER A 525 8.99 1.35 105.27
N THR A 526 9.08 1.50 106.60
CA THR A 526 10.25 1.11 107.40
C THR A 526 9.92 0.10 108.49
N PRO A 527 10.76 -0.94 108.69
CA PRO A 527 10.58 -1.94 109.76
C PRO A 527 10.92 -1.42 111.18
N ASN A 528 11.51 -0.22 111.28
CA ASN A 528 11.96 0.36 112.55
C ASN A 528 11.14 1.62 112.88
N ALA A 529 10.24 1.52 113.86
CA ALA A 529 9.74 2.69 114.56
C ALA A 529 10.85 3.23 115.47
N TRP A 530 11.35 4.43 115.20
CA TRP A 530 12.20 5.16 116.14
C TRP A 530 11.30 5.96 117.10
N PRO A 531 11.35 5.71 118.42
CA PRO A 531 10.75 6.60 119.41
C PRO A 531 11.79 7.63 119.87
N GLY A 532 11.61 8.91 119.51
CA GLY A 532 12.12 10.02 120.32
C GLY A 532 10.95 10.51 121.19
N SER A 533 10.96 10.45 122.51
CA SER A 533 12.05 10.74 123.45
C SER A 533 11.80 10.09 124.82
N GLY A 534 12.86 9.55 125.44
CA GLY A 534 13.01 9.42 126.90
C GLY A 534 12.61 8.11 127.59
N ASP A 535 13.35 7.02 127.34
CA ASP A 535 13.93 6.08 128.33
C ASP A 535 14.16 4.69 127.68
N GLY A 536 15.37 4.16 127.84
CA GLY A 536 16.04 3.29 126.86
C GLY A 536 15.63 1.81 126.81
N CYS A 537 15.86 1.21 125.64
CA CYS A 537 16.06 -0.24 125.50
C CYS A 537 17.51 -0.50 125.06
N ILE A 538 18.28 -1.08 125.98
CA ILE A 538 19.55 -1.76 125.71
C ILE A 538 19.20 -3.07 125.01
N SER A 539 19.73 -3.29 123.79
CA SER A 539 19.64 -4.59 123.13
C SER A 539 20.80 -5.46 123.58
N SER A 540 20.53 -6.51 124.37
CA SER A 540 21.42 -7.66 124.48
C SER A 540 20.88 -8.78 123.61
N SER A 541 21.51 -8.93 122.44
CA SER A 541 21.65 -10.13 121.62
C SER A 541 20.67 -11.29 121.88
N THR A 542 19.80 -11.59 120.91
CA THR A 542 19.91 -12.75 119.99
C THR A 542 18.70 -12.72 119.04
N SER A 543 18.92 -12.99 117.75
CA SER A 543 17.91 -13.23 116.69
C SER A 543 16.90 -12.10 116.35
N CYS A 544 17.36 -11.04 115.70
CA CYS A 544 16.63 -10.53 114.53
C CYS A 544 17.41 -10.98 113.31
N SER A 545 17.18 -12.21 112.85
CA SER A 545 17.78 -12.69 111.61
C SER A 545 17.29 -11.81 110.47
N HIS A 546 18.21 -11.07 109.87
CA HIS A 546 18.06 -10.23 108.67
C HIS A 546 17.70 -11.02 107.39
N THR A 547 17.09 -12.18 107.52
CA THR A 547 16.91 -13.14 106.42
C THR A 547 15.58 -13.85 106.55
N THR A 548 14.52 -13.14 106.19
CA THR A 548 13.38 -13.82 105.54
C THR A 548 13.06 -13.02 104.30
N THR A 549 13.89 -13.23 103.28
CA THR A 549 13.44 -13.05 101.90
C THR A 549 12.17 -13.87 101.73
N CYS A 550 11.00 -13.21 101.68
CA CYS A 550 9.84 -13.82 101.02
C CYS A 550 10.30 -14.08 99.59
N VAL A 551 10.69 -15.32 99.29
CA VAL A 551 10.82 -15.75 97.91
C VAL A 551 9.39 -15.74 97.39
N GLN A 552 9.05 -14.73 96.60
CA GLN A 552 7.77 -14.69 95.92
C GLN A 552 7.60 -15.98 95.12
N ASP A 553 6.45 -16.61 95.23
CA ASP A 553 5.98 -17.50 94.18
C ASP A 553 5.91 -16.66 92.88
N SER A 554 6.72 -17.04 91.90
CA SER A 554 6.86 -16.36 90.61
C SER A 554 5.56 -16.32 89.80
N VAL A 555 4.54 -17.08 90.19
CA VAL A 555 3.24 -17.16 89.49
C VAL A 555 2.15 -16.32 90.17
N THR A 556 2.18 -16.17 91.50
CA THR A 556 1.07 -15.55 92.26
C THR A 556 1.46 -14.32 93.07
N GLY A 557 2.76 -14.10 93.32
CA GLY A 557 3.27 -12.97 94.09
C GLY A 557 2.84 -12.95 95.57
N ALA A 558 2.17 -14.00 96.08
CA ALA A 558 1.72 -14.12 97.46
C ALA A 558 2.74 -14.88 98.32
N CYS A 559 2.90 -14.50 99.59
CA CYS A 559 3.64 -15.29 100.57
C CYS A 559 2.70 -16.37 101.17
N PRO A 560 3.09 -17.67 101.17
CA PRO A 560 2.25 -18.75 101.70
C PRO A 560 2.04 -18.64 103.21
N ALA A 561 0.85 -19.02 103.68
CA ALA A 561 0.36 -18.84 105.05
C ALA A 561 0.89 -19.86 106.07
N SER A 562 2.09 -20.42 105.89
CA SER A 562 2.56 -21.52 106.75
C SER A 562 4.06 -21.51 106.99
N THR A 563 4.50 -20.82 108.05
CA THR A 563 5.67 -21.24 108.86
C THR A 563 5.69 -20.45 110.18
N TYR A 564 5.18 -21.06 111.25
CA TYR A 564 5.61 -20.81 112.63
C TYR A 564 5.56 -22.14 113.38
N TYR A 565 6.73 -22.71 113.67
CA TYR A 565 7.00 -23.62 114.78
C TYR A 565 8.20 -23.02 115.51
N GLY A 566 8.07 -22.87 116.83
CA GLY A 566 9.08 -22.28 117.72
C GLY A 566 8.60 -20.97 118.29
#